data_AF-A0A2N2FL19-F1
#
_entry.id   AF-A0A2N2FL19-F1
#
_cell.length_a   1.000
_cell.length_b   1.000
_cell.length_c   1.000
_cell.angle_alpha   90.00
_cell.angle_beta   90.00
_cell.angle_gamma   90.00
#
_symmetry.space_group_name_H-M   'P 1'
#
loop_
_entity.id
_entity.type
_entity.pdbx_description
1 polymer ?
#
loop_
_entity_poly.entity_id
_entity_poly.type
_entity_poly.pdbx_seq_one_letter_code
_entity_poly.pdbx_strand_id
1 'polypeptide(L)'
;MLPFLKIMLRNLVLGPSTDPFPFAPAKTHENFRGCAVHDPEKCILCGICRHVCAAGAIQIRASQDGSGMQYSLWHNSCVFCGMCAHYCPTGALTMSNNWHLAHTGAEMFSNCISNLIHFGECAQCGAKIQPRPQAIIDTLGVRSPDRFLLCPKCKRQSIGRNVAQPRSIHRQENL
;
A
#
# COMPACT_ATOMS: atom_id res chain seq x y z
N MET A 1 -3.12 11.48 59.49
CA MET A 1 -2.89 12.67 58.65
C MET A 1 -1.52 12.70 57.97
N LEU A 2 -0.41 12.38 58.65
CA LEU A 2 0.94 12.34 58.03
C LEU A 2 1.11 11.53 56.73
N PRO A 3 0.51 10.33 56.56
CA PRO A 3 0.69 9.56 55.31
C PRO A 3 0.05 10.25 54.09
N PHE A 4 -1.04 10.99 54.28
CA PHE A 4 -1.68 11.76 53.21
C PHE A 4 -0.78 12.92 52.75
N LEU A 5 -0.19 13.65 53.71
CA LEU A 5 0.71 14.76 53.39
C LEU A 5 1.96 14.28 52.64
N LYS A 6 2.51 13.11 53.00
CA LYS A 6 3.63 12.47 52.28
C LYS A 6 3.29 12.15 50.82
N ILE A 7 2.09 11.61 50.58
CA ILE A 7 1.61 11.30 49.22
C ILE A 7 1.39 12.60 48.43
N MET A 8 0.80 13.61 49.06
CA MET A 8 0.55 14.91 48.44
C MET A 8 1.85 15.59 47.99
N LEU A 9 2.86 15.67 48.88
CA LEU A 9 4.18 16.22 48.54
C LEU A 9 4.85 15.44 47.41
N ARG A 10 4.80 14.10 47.44
CA ARG A 10 5.37 13.27 46.37
C ARG A 10 4.72 13.57 45.01
N ASN A 11 3.40 13.68 44.96
CA ASN A 11 2.67 13.96 43.73
C ASN A 11 2.93 15.38 43.21
N LEU A 12 3.13 16.36 44.10
CA LEU A 12 3.48 17.73 43.70
C LEU A 12 4.86 17.79 43.02
N VAL A 13 5.83 17.01 43.51
CA VAL A 13 7.18 16.91 42.92
C VAL A 13 7.17 16.16 41.59
N LEU A 14 6.38 15.08 41.47
CA LEU A 14 6.27 14.29 40.24
C LEU A 14 5.56 15.06 39.11
N GLY A 15 4.82 16.12 39.44
CA GLY A 15 4.07 16.91 38.47
C GLY A 15 2.80 16.20 37.97
N PRO A 16 2.06 16.85 37.06
CA PRO A 16 0.84 16.29 36.52
C PRO A 16 1.12 15.13 35.56
N SER A 17 0.33 14.07 35.64
CA SER A 17 0.39 12.93 34.71
C SER A 17 -0.30 13.21 33.36
N THR A 18 -0.77 14.45 33.13
CA THR A 18 -1.54 14.83 31.95
C THR A 18 -0.63 15.17 30.78
N ASP A 19 -0.97 14.69 29.59
CA ASP A 19 -0.33 15.17 28.36
C ASP A 19 -0.82 16.59 28.02
N PRO A 20 0.06 17.50 27.58
CA PRO A 20 -0.31 18.90 27.29
C PRO A 20 -1.04 19.07 25.94
N PHE A 21 -1.92 18.14 25.58
CA PHE A 21 -2.76 18.25 24.39
C PHE A 21 -3.79 19.37 24.54
N PRO A 22 -4.02 20.26 23.56
CA PRO A 22 -3.52 20.25 22.17
C PRO A 22 -2.22 21.05 21.93
N PHE A 23 -1.57 21.55 22.98
CA PHE A 23 -0.38 22.42 22.85
C PHE A 23 0.92 21.66 22.55
N ALA A 24 0.97 20.35 22.80
CA ALA A 24 2.02 19.46 22.29
C ALA A 24 1.40 18.21 21.62
N PRO A 25 2.12 17.56 20.69
CA PRO A 25 1.61 16.37 20.03
C PRO A 25 1.44 15.23 21.04
N ALA A 26 0.31 14.52 20.94
CA ALA A 26 0.11 13.31 21.72
C ALA A 26 1.16 12.27 21.32
N LYS A 27 1.81 11.66 22.32
CA LYS A 27 2.77 10.59 22.09
C LYS A 27 2.03 9.36 21.59
N THR A 28 2.32 8.96 20.35
CA THR A 28 1.79 7.72 19.77
C THR A 28 2.90 6.68 19.69
N HIS A 29 2.53 5.40 19.78
CA HIS A 29 3.47 4.31 19.60
C HIS A 29 3.85 4.15 18.11
N GLU A 30 5.03 3.64 17.81
CA GLU A 30 5.52 3.47 16.42
C GLU A 30 4.57 2.61 15.56
N ASN A 31 4.03 1.55 16.16
CA ASN A 31 3.06 0.63 15.53
C ASN A 31 1.58 1.05 15.71
N PHE A 32 1.31 2.33 15.96
CA PHE A 32 -0.07 2.79 16.10
C PHE A 32 -0.82 2.65 14.76
N ARG A 33 -2.08 2.23 14.84
CA ARG A 33 -2.93 2.00 13.67
C ARG A 33 -3.88 3.17 13.47
N GLY A 34 -3.36 4.26 12.90
CA GLY A 34 -4.14 5.44 12.52
C GLY A 34 -4.68 5.34 11.10
N CYS A 35 -4.68 6.46 10.38
CA CYS A 35 -5.16 6.55 9.01
C CYS A 35 -4.39 5.58 8.09
N ALA A 36 -5.12 4.80 7.31
CA ALA A 36 -4.52 3.95 6.29
C ALA A 36 -4.02 4.83 5.14
N VAL A 37 -2.81 4.59 4.64
CA VAL A 37 -2.23 5.32 3.50
C VAL A 37 -2.09 4.37 2.33
N HIS A 38 -2.47 4.83 1.14
CA HIS A 38 -2.36 4.07 -0.10
C HIS A 38 -1.38 4.75 -1.05
N ASP A 39 -0.33 4.03 -1.43
CA ASP A 39 0.69 4.41 -2.40
C ASP A 39 0.33 3.80 -3.78
N PRO A 40 -0.19 4.59 -4.73
CA PRO A 40 -0.54 4.08 -6.06
C PRO A 40 0.66 3.59 -6.86
N GLU A 41 1.87 4.09 -6.59
CA GLU A 41 3.09 3.69 -7.31
C GLU A 41 3.58 2.30 -6.91
N LYS A 42 3.07 1.71 -5.83
CA LYS A 42 3.39 0.33 -5.43
C LYS A 42 2.23 -0.63 -5.66
N CYS A 43 1.07 -0.13 -6.07
CA CYS A 43 -0.14 -0.92 -6.20
C CYS A 43 -0.14 -1.75 -7.49
N ILE A 44 -0.36 -3.06 -7.35
CA ILE A 44 -0.41 -4.02 -8.48
C ILE A 44 -1.84 -4.45 -8.85
N LEU A 45 -2.86 -3.82 -8.27
CA LEU A 45 -4.28 -4.14 -8.48
C LEU A 45 -4.62 -5.63 -8.21
N CYS A 46 -4.05 -6.21 -7.15
CA CYS A 46 -4.32 -7.61 -6.77
C CYS A 46 -5.68 -7.82 -6.09
N GLY A 47 -6.28 -6.77 -5.50
CA GLY A 47 -7.60 -6.82 -4.86
C GLY A 47 -7.64 -7.49 -3.48
N ILE A 48 -6.50 -7.97 -2.95
CA ILE A 48 -6.44 -8.63 -1.64
C ILE A 48 -6.94 -7.72 -0.52
N CYS A 49 -6.53 -6.44 -0.54
CA CYS A 49 -6.94 -5.45 0.47
C CYS A 49 -8.46 -5.29 0.56
N ARG A 50 -9.16 -5.32 -0.58
CA ARG A 50 -10.63 -5.31 -0.63
C ARG A 50 -11.22 -6.59 -0.06
N HIS A 51 -10.63 -7.74 -0.37
CA HIS A 51 -11.13 -9.04 0.09
C HIS A 51 -11.01 -9.23 1.61
N VAL A 52 -9.89 -8.78 2.21
CA VAL A 52 -9.65 -8.92 3.66
C VAL A 52 -10.30 -7.81 4.51
N CYS A 53 -10.92 -6.81 3.87
CA CYS A 53 -11.55 -5.70 4.58
C CYS A 53 -12.89 -6.13 5.20
N ALA A 54 -12.88 -6.48 6.48
CA ALA A 54 -14.08 -6.89 7.21
C ALA A 54 -15.21 -5.85 7.19
N ALA A 55 -14.86 -4.56 7.17
CA ALA A 55 -15.83 -3.46 7.17
C ALA A 55 -16.30 -3.05 5.77
N GLY A 56 -15.75 -3.62 4.68
CA GLY A 56 -16.11 -3.24 3.31
C GLY A 56 -15.73 -1.80 2.92
N ALA A 57 -14.82 -1.16 3.66
CA ALA A 57 -14.42 0.24 3.45
C ALA A 57 -13.62 0.49 2.16
N ILE A 58 -13.08 -0.57 1.54
CA ILE A 58 -12.23 -0.48 0.34
C ILE A 58 -13.04 -0.88 -0.89
N GLN A 59 -13.03 -0.02 -1.91
CA GLN A 59 -13.63 -0.28 -3.21
C GLN A 59 -12.60 -0.10 -4.33
N ILE A 60 -12.70 -0.96 -5.34
CA ILE A 60 -11.87 -0.88 -6.55
C ILE A 60 -12.84 -0.99 -7.73
N ARG A 61 -12.93 0.07 -8.55
CA ARG A 61 -13.85 0.17 -9.69
C ARG A 61 -13.08 0.57 -10.95
N ALA A 62 -13.60 0.23 -12.13
CA ALA A 62 -13.03 0.73 -13.38
C ALA A 62 -13.18 2.26 -13.45
N SER A 63 -12.13 2.94 -13.92
CA SER A 63 -12.21 4.37 -14.21
C SER A 63 -13.11 4.62 -15.42
N GLN A 64 -13.77 5.78 -15.46
CA GLN A 64 -14.71 6.15 -16.53
C GLN A 64 -14.03 6.27 -17.90
N ASP A 65 -12.78 6.74 -17.92
CA ASP A 65 -11.93 6.85 -19.11
C ASP A 65 -11.31 5.51 -19.54
N GLY A 66 -11.49 4.45 -18.75
CA GLY A 66 -10.89 3.13 -18.99
C GLY A 66 -9.35 3.11 -18.90
N SER A 67 -8.72 4.16 -18.35
CA SER A 67 -7.26 4.25 -18.23
C SER A 67 -6.70 3.38 -17.10
N GLY A 68 -7.55 2.99 -16.16
CA GLY A 68 -7.13 2.29 -14.95
C GLY A 68 -8.27 1.84 -14.05
N MET A 69 -7.93 1.54 -12.80
CA MET A 69 -8.88 1.24 -11.74
C MET A 69 -8.82 2.34 -10.67
N GLN A 70 -9.97 2.86 -10.29
CA GLN A 70 -10.14 3.76 -9.16
C GLN A 70 -10.14 2.96 -7.86
N TYR A 71 -9.17 3.23 -7.00
CA TYR A 71 -9.13 2.76 -5.61
C TYR A 71 -9.77 3.81 -4.71
N SER A 72 -10.67 3.37 -3.83
CA SER A 72 -11.32 4.22 -2.83
C SER A 72 -11.27 3.55 -1.46
N LEU A 73 -10.84 4.29 -0.43
CA LEU A 73 -10.93 3.87 0.98
C LEU A 73 -11.74 4.91 1.74
N TRP A 74 -12.86 4.46 2.31
CA TRP A 74 -13.78 5.30 3.09
C TRP A 74 -13.35 5.32 4.56
N HIS A 75 -12.87 6.46 5.06
CA HIS A 75 -12.44 6.58 6.46
C HIS A 75 -13.59 6.34 7.43
N ASN A 76 -14.79 6.77 7.08
CA ASN A 76 -16.01 6.61 7.90
C ASN A 76 -16.47 5.17 8.07
N SER A 77 -16.06 4.27 7.19
CA SER A 77 -16.35 2.84 7.30
C SER A 77 -15.14 2.03 7.80
N CYS A 78 -13.94 2.62 7.82
CA CYS A 78 -12.74 1.92 8.22
C CYS A 78 -12.74 1.69 9.74
N VAL A 79 -12.43 0.47 10.17
CA VAL A 79 -12.28 0.10 11.60
C VAL A 79 -10.81 0.04 12.05
N PHE A 80 -9.89 0.53 11.21
CA PHE A 80 -8.45 0.64 11.49
C PHE A 80 -7.76 -0.66 11.96
N CYS A 81 -8.28 -1.82 11.56
CA CYS A 81 -7.72 -3.12 11.98
C CYS A 81 -6.33 -3.40 11.39
N GLY A 82 -5.96 -2.76 10.27
CA GLY A 82 -4.66 -2.91 9.61
C GLY A 82 -4.48 -4.17 8.76
N MET A 83 -5.53 -4.99 8.58
CA MET A 83 -5.45 -6.23 7.77
C MET A 83 -5.11 -5.96 6.31
N CYS A 84 -5.62 -4.86 5.74
CA CYS A 84 -5.31 -4.45 4.37
C CYS A 84 -3.82 -4.13 4.18
N ALA A 85 -3.16 -3.53 5.18
CA ALA A 85 -1.74 -3.25 5.16
C ALA A 85 -0.93 -4.54 5.36
N HIS A 86 -1.33 -5.40 6.30
CA HIS A 86 -0.64 -6.66 6.59
C HIS A 86 -0.60 -7.61 5.39
N TYR A 87 -1.70 -7.75 4.65
CA TYR A 87 -1.78 -8.63 3.49
C TYR A 87 -1.38 -7.96 2.17
N CYS A 88 -0.91 -6.70 2.18
CA CYS A 88 -0.46 -6.05 0.96
C CYS A 88 0.91 -6.61 0.54
N PRO A 89 1.02 -7.36 -0.57
CA PRO A 89 2.28 -8.02 -0.93
C PRO A 89 3.38 -7.03 -1.34
N THR A 90 3.00 -5.82 -1.76
CA THR A 90 3.92 -4.80 -2.26
C THR A 90 4.16 -3.67 -1.26
N GLY A 91 3.50 -3.68 -0.10
CA GLY A 91 3.56 -2.56 0.85
C GLY A 91 2.93 -1.27 0.32
N ALA A 92 2.04 -1.36 -0.68
CA ALA A 92 1.29 -0.21 -1.19
C ALA A 92 0.27 0.35 -0.18
N LEU A 93 -0.08 -0.43 0.85
CA LEU A 93 -0.97 -0.02 1.92
C LEU A 93 -0.22 -0.07 3.24
N THR A 94 -0.23 1.04 3.98
CA THR A 94 0.41 1.16 5.29
C THR A 94 -0.53 1.83 6.29
N MET A 95 -0.22 1.69 7.59
CA MET A 95 -0.93 2.39 8.66
C MET A 95 -0.06 3.56 9.11
N SER A 96 -0.62 4.76 9.13
CA SER A 96 0.08 5.97 9.62
C SER A 96 -0.22 6.21 11.10
N ASN A 97 0.58 7.09 11.71
CA ASN A 97 0.32 7.60 13.06
C ASN A 97 -0.68 8.77 13.08
N ASN A 98 -1.30 9.10 11.95
CA ASN A 98 -2.30 10.16 11.90
C ASN A 98 -3.65 9.65 12.45
N TRP A 99 -4.08 10.20 13.58
CA TRP A 99 -5.39 9.93 14.19
C TRP A 99 -6.33 11.15 14.14
N HIS A 100 -5.86 12.30 13.64
CA HIS A 100 -6.65 13.52 13.48
C HIS A 100 -7.52 13.43 12.22
N LEU A 101 -8.56 12.60 12.27
CA LEU A 101 -9.49 12.36 11.15
C LEU A 101 -10.87 12.98 11.37
N ALA A 102 -11.06 13.71 12.47
CA ALA A 102 -12.32 14.40 12.73
C ALA A 102 -12.59 15.43 11.63
N HIS A 103 -13.78 15.36 11.05
CA HIS A 103 -14.23 16.27 10.00
C HIS A 103 -15.69 16.66 10.25
N THR A 104 -16.19 17.64 9.51
CA THR A 104 -17.59 18.07 9.62
C THR A 104 -18.52 17.09 8.91
N GLY A 105 -19.81 17.07 9.30
CA GLY A 105 -20.79 16.22 8.63
C GLY A 105 -20.94 16.48 7.12
N ALA A 106 -20.67 17.71 6.68
CA ALA A 106 -20.68 18.08 5.26
C ALA A 106 -19.62 17.33 4.44
N GLU A 107 -18.52 16.91 5.07
CA GLU A 107 -17.38 16.25 4.43
C GLU A 107 -17.46 14.71 4.50
N MET A 108 -18.56 14.16 5.01
CA MET A 108 -18.72 12.72 5.22
C MET A 108 -18.54 11.89 3.94
N PHE A 109 -18.96 12.43 2.78
CA PHE A 109 -18.86 11.75 1.49
C PHE A 109 -17.65 12.17 0.66
N SER A 110 -16.88 13.18 1.10
CA SER A 110 -15.65 13.62 0.45
C SER A 110 -14.40 13.10 1.16
N ASN A 111 -14.50 12.76 2.45
CA ASN A 111 -13.38 12.26 3.23
C ASN A 111 -13.05 10.78 2.94
N CYS A 112 -12.50 10.54 1.76
CA CYS A 112 -12.01 9.23 1.33
C CYS A 112 -10.65 9.38 0.63
N ILE A 113 -9.84 8.32 0.71
CA ILE A 113 -8.65 8.24 -0.14
C ILE A 113 -9.12 7.77 -1.50
N SER A 114 -8.83 8.55 -2.54
CA SER A 114 -9.22 8.26 -3.90
C SER A 114 -8.00 8.35 -4.81
N ASN A 115 -7.51 7.20 -5.26
CA ASN A 115 -6.32 7.11 -6.12
C ASN A 115 -6.67 6.37 -7.40
N LEU A 116 -6.24 6.89 -8.54
CA LEU A 116 -6.31 6.21 -9.82
C LEU A 116 -5.04 5.40 -10.04
N ILE A 117 -5.18 4.11 -10.36
CA ILE A 117 -4.07 3.26 -10.73
C ILE A 117 -4.20 2.92 -12.21
N HIS A 118 -3.26 3.43 -13.01
CA HIS A 118 -3.24 3.23 -14.45
C HIS A 118 -2.89 1.78 -14.82
N PHE A 119 -3.47 1.28 -15.90
CA PHE A 119 -3.04 0.02 -16.48
C PHE A 119 -1.65 0.16 -17.10
N GLY A 120 -0.87 -0.92 -17.06
CA GLY A 120 0.32 -1.02 -17.88
C GLY A 120 -0.01 -1.43 -19.31
N GLU A 121 0.91 -1.20 -20.23
CA GLU A 121 0.79 -1.62 -21.63
C GLU A 121 1.82 -2.70 -21.97
N CYS A 122 1.39 -3.67 -22.78
CA CYS A 122 2.30 -4.70 -23.27
C CYS A 122 3.24 -4.12 -24.32
N ALA A 123 4.56 -4.17 -24.07
CA ALA A 123 5.58 -3.66 -25.00
C ALA A 123 5.54 -4.30 -26.41
N GLN A 124 4.94 -5.48 -26.56
CA GLN A 124 4.88 -6.19 -27.86
C GLN A 124 3.54 -6.01 -28.60
N CYS A 125 2.41 -5.87 -27.90
CA CYS A 125 1.08 -5.89 -28.53
C CYS A 125 0.13 -4.78 -28.08
N GLY A 126 0.55 -3.90 -27.16
CA GLY A 126 -0.29 -2.82 -26.64
C GLY A 126 -1.49 -3.26 -25.78
N ALA A 127 -1.63 -4.56 -25.49
CA ALA A 127 -2.71 -5.03 -24.62
C ALA A 127 -2.56 -4.44 -23.20
N LYS A 128 -3.69 -4.00 -22.62
CA LYS A 128 -3.75 -3.56 -21.22
C LYS A 128 -3.40 -4.71 -20.29
N ILE A 129 -2.49 -4.46 -19.36
CA ILE A 129 -2.04 -5.42 -18.35
C ILE A 129 -2.17 -4.80 -16.96
N GLN A 130 -2.19 -5.64 -15.93
CA GLN A 130 -2.05 -5.16 -14.56
C GLN A 130 -0.75 -4.33 -14.44
N PRO A 131 -0.79 -3.22 -13.68
CA PRO A 131 0.37 -2.39 -13.45
C PRO A 131 1.45 -3.23 -12.77
N ARG A 132 2.68 -3.08 -13.26
CA ARG A 132 3.86 -3.68 -12.68
C ARG A 132 4.82 -2.54 -12.36
N PRO A 133 4.67 -1.94 -11.18
CA PRO A 133 5.40 -0.73 -10.89
C PRO A 133 6.91 -0.98 -10.81
N GLN A 134 7.69 -0.04 -11.31
CA GLN A 134 9.14 -0.16 -11.39
C GLN A 134 9.76 -0.29 -9.99
N ALA A 135 9.23 0.43 -9.00
CA ALA A 135 9.64 0.33 -7.60
C ALA A 135 9.64 -1.12 -7.07
N ILE A 136 8.68 -1.94 -7.50
CA ILE A 136 8.59 -3.35 -7.10
C ILE A 136 9.56 -4.22 -7.90
N ILE A 137 9.73 -3.94 -9.19
CA ILE A 137 10.68 -4.67 -10.05
C ILE A 137 12.12 -4.48 -9.55
N ASP A 138 12.47 -3.25 -9.18
CA ASP A 138 13.79 -2.90 -8.66
C ASP A 138 14.07 -3.60 -7.32
N THR A 139 13.08 -3.60 -6.42
CA THR A 139 13.16 -4.27 -5.11
C THR A 139 13.35 -5.78 -5.25
N LEU A 140 12.76 -6.42 -6.26
CA LEU A 140 12.85 -7.86 -6.48
C LEU A 140 14.17 -8.30 -7.14
N GLY A 141 15.00 -7.38 -7.62
CA GLY A 141 16.32 -7.70 -8.21
C GLY A 141 16.25 -8.67 -9.39
N VAL A 142 15.23 -8.55 -10.25
CA VAL A 142 14.94 -9.59 -11.24
C VAL A 142 15.91 -9.55 -12.42
N ARG A 143 16.50 -10.71 -12.74
CA ARG A 143 17.50 -10.90 -13.81
C ARG A 143 17.03 -10.52 -15.23
N SER A 144 15.73 -10.33 -15.45
CA SER A 144 15.16 -9.95 -16.76
C SER A 144 13.90 -9.08 -16.58
N PRO A 145 14.04 -7.76 -16.38
CA PRO A 145 12.91 -6.86 -16.11
C PRO A 145 11.96 -6.74 -17.32
N ASP A 146 12.47 -6.86 -18.55
CA ASP A 146 11.68 -6.70 -19.78
C ASP A 146 10.52 -7.69 -19.89
N ARG A 147 10.64 -8.87 -19.25
CA ARG A 147 9.57 -9.88 -19.22
C ARG A 147 8.37 -9.44 -18.38
N PHE A 148 8.51 -8.44 -17.51
CA PHE A 148 7.39 -7.86 -16.78
C PHE A 148 6.60 -6.87 -17.63
N LEU A 149 7.17 -6.35 -18.71
CA LEU A 149 6.45 -5.46 -19.64
C LEU A 149 5.61 -6.24 -20.66
N LEU A 150 5.61 -7.58 -20.62
CA LEU A 150 4.86 -8.42 -21.55
C LEU A 150 3.59 -9.00 -20.93
N CYS A 151 2.52 -9.05 -21.71
CA CYS A 151 1.28 -9.75 -21.36
C CYS A 151 1.49 -11.28 -21.32
N PRO A 152 0.61 -12.05 -20.65
CA PRO A 152 0.74 -13.51 -20.56
C PRO A 152 0.86 -14.23 -21.91
N LYS A 153 0.16 -13.75 -22.94
CA LYS A 153 0.23 -14.32 -24.31
C LYS A 153 1.60 -14.07 -24.95
N CYS A 154 2.05 -12.82 -24.97
CA CYS A 154 3.36 -12.44 -25.53
C CYS A 154 4.53 -13.07 -24.77
N LYS A 155 4.41 -13.19 -23.44
CA LYS A 155 5.41 -13.88 -22.60
C LYS A 155 5.55 -15.36 -22.96
N ARG A 156 4.45 -16.06 -23.26
CA ARG A 156 4.48 -17.45 -23.75
C ARG A 156 5.13 -17.54 -25.13
N GLN A 157 4.81 -16.62 -26.04
CA GLN A 157 5.39 -16.59 -27.38
C GLN A 157 6.91 -16.33 -27.37
N SER A 158 7.38 -15.41 -26.52
CA SER A 158 8.82 -15.10 -26.42
C SER A 158 9.62 -16.29 -25.86
N ILE A 159 9.05 -17.06 -24.94
CA ILE A 159 9.65 -18.30 -24.46
C ILE A 159 9.68 -19.35 -25.57
N GLY A 160 8.56 -19.55 -26.29
CA GLY A 160 8.48 -20.50 -27.40
C GLY A 160 9.52 -20.23 -28.51
N ARG A 161 9.72 -18.95 -28.86
CA ARG A 161 10.77 -18.54 -29.82
C ARG A 161 12.19 -18.84 -29.31
N ASN A 162 12.45 -18.59 -28.02
CA ASN A 162 13.76 -18.86 -27.41
C ASN A 162 14.09 -20.36 -27.30
N VAL A 163 13.08 -21.23 -27.22
CA VAL A 163 13.27 -22.69 -27.25
C VAL A 163 13.44 -23.21 -28.67
N ALA A 164 12.72 -22.64 -29.64
CA ALA A 164 12.81 -23.02 -31.04
C ALA A 164 14.12 -22.58 -31.71
N GLN A 165 14.80 -21.56 -31.17
CA GLN A 165 16.15 -21.20 -31.60
C GLN A 165 17.16 -22.13 -30.92
N PRO A 166 17.90 -22.97 -31.67
CA PRO A 166 18.97 -23.76 -31.08
C PRO A 166 19.99 -22.80 -30.49
N ARG A 167 20.21 -22.85 -29.17
CA ARG A 167 21.36 -22.18 -28.56
C ARG A 167 22.59 -22.83 -29.19
N SER A 168 23.34 -22.09 -30.02
CA SER A 168 24.65 -22.54 -30.45
C SER A 168 25.49 -22.74 -29.19
N ILE A 169 25.72 -24.00 -28.83
CA ILE A 169 26.66 -24.35 -27.79
C ILE A 169 28.02 -24.09 -28.43
N HIS A 170 28.51 -22.86 -28.35
CA HIS A 170 29.89 -22.55 -28.70
C HIS A 170 30.76 -23.25 -27.65
N ARG A 171 31.07 -24.51 -27.90
CA ARG A 171 32.14 -25.25 -27.23
C ARG A 171 33.41 -24.50 -27.62
N GLN A 172 33.95 -23.71 -26.70
CA GLN A 172 35.31 -23.19 -26.84
C GLN A 172 36.24 -24.40 -26.76
N GLU A 173 36.54 -24.98 -27.92
CA GLU A 173 37.66 -25.91 -28.11
C GLU A 173 38.93 -25.06 -28.05
N ASN A 174 39.37 -24.74 -26.83
CA ASN A 174 40.71 -24.21 -26.62
C ASN A 174 41.69 -25.37 -26.75
N LEU A 175 42.39 -25.38 -27.88
CA LEU A 175 43.68 -26.03 -28.14
C LEU A 175 44.76 -25.50 -27.18
#